data_AF-A0A8C5FLQ3-F1
#
_entry.id   AF-A0A8C5FLQ3-F1
#
_cell.length_a   1.000
_cell.length_b   1.000
_cell.length_c   1.000
_cell.angle_alpha   90.00
_cell.angle_beta   90.00
_cell.angle_gamma   90.00
#
_symmetry.space_group_name_H-M   'P 1'
#
loop_
_entity.id
_entity.type
_entity.pdbx_description
1 polymer ?
#
loop_
_entity_poly.entity_id
_entity_poly.type
_entity_poly.pdbx_seq_one_letter_code
_entity_poly.pdbx_strand_id
1 'polypeptide(L)'
;MRRERMGVLPLRPLCLWNMAAGAKLRGELRRIRSEFVERVSGPVIKGLVDDLWQQKVFSTEEKDYVIEDQKSKADQARRLIDMVMGKGERASQAMIDSMKKRDEHLCSTLGLMSSLAGVGELLP
;
A
#
# COMPACT_ATOMS: atom_id res chain seq x y z
N MET A 1 -7.57 -4.66 -49.28
CA MET A 1 -7.12 -3.55 -48.39
C MET A 1 -8.34 -3.21 -47.55
N ARG A 2 -8.49 -3.55 -46.27
CA ARG A 2 -7.59 -3.43 -45.12
C ARG A 2 -7.85 -4.62 -44.18
N ARG A 3 -6.77 -5.22 -43.66
CA ARG A 3 -6.84 -6.25 -42.61
C ARG A 3 -7.26 -5.59 -41.30
N GLU A 4 -8.31 -6.10 -40.68
CA GLU A 4 -8.62 -5.88 -39.27
C GLU A 4 -7.43 -6.30 -38.42
N ARG A 5 -6.81 -5.32 -37.76
CA ARG A 5 -5.86 -5.61 -36.67
C ARG A 5 -6.70 -5.94 -35.45
N MET A 6 -6.83 -7.23 -35.16
CA MET A 6 -7.08 -7.70 -33.80
C MET A 6 -6.03 -7.06 -32.91
N GLY A 7 -6.46 -6.06 -32.14
CA GLY A 7 -5.67 -5.51 -31.06
C GLY A 7 -5.56 -6.57 -29.99
N VAL A 8 -4.57 -7.45 -30.13
CA VAL A 8 -4.03 -8.24 -29.03
C VAL A 8 -3.60 -7.25 -27.96
N LEU A 9 -4.48 -7.06 -26.97
CA LEU A 9 -4.14 -6.41 -25.72
C LEU A 9 -2.92 -7.15 -25.18
N PRO A 10 -1.77 -6.49 -24.95
CA PRO A 10 -0.68 -7.17 -24.28
C PRO A 10 -1.19 -7.54 -22.90
N LEU A 11 -1.26 -8.85 -22.62
CA LEU A 11 -1.17 -9.39 -21.27
C LEU A 11 0.12 -8.82 -20.69
N ARG A 12 0.03 -7.65 -20.07
CA ARG A 12 1.17 -6.95 -19.49
C ARG A 12 1.65 -7.82 -18.32
N PRO A 13 2.91 -8.30 -18.33
CA PRO A 13 3.47 -8.98 -17.18
C PRO A 13 3.38 -8.05 -15.97
N LEU A 14 3.04 -8.57 -14.79
CA LEU A 14 3.00 -7.83 -13.52
C LEU A 14 4.29 -7.01 -13.23
N CYS A 15 5.37 -7.25 -13.97
CA CYS A 15 6.67 -6.60 -13.85
C CYS A 15 6.69 -5.11 -14.29
N LEU A 16 5.88 -4.70 -15.28
CA LEU A 16 5.96 -3.34 -15.88
C LEU A 16 5.08 -2.30 -15.17
N TRP A 17 4.15 -2.73 -14.32
CA TRP A 17 3.31 -1.81 -13.53
C TRP A 17 4.08 -1.20 -12.34
N ASN A 18 5.25 -1.75 -12.00
CA ASN A 18 5.88 -1.57 -10.69
C ASN A 18 6.85 -0.37 -10.57
N MET A 19 7.36 0.20 -11.66
CA MET A 19 8.42 1.22 -11.57
C MET A 19 7.92 2.68 -11.53
N ALA A 20 6.85 3.03 -12.27
CA ALA A 20 6.31 4.40 -12.27
C ALA A 20 5.33 4.66 -11.12
N ALA A 21 4.69 3.61 -10.60
CA ALA A 21 3.80 3.71 -9.45
C ALA A 21 4.57 4.02 -8.15
N GLY A 22 5.78 3.48 -7.99
CA GLY A 22 6.57 3.56 -6.75
C GLY A 22 6.82 4.98 -6.23
N ALA A 23 7.19 5.92 -7.11
CA ALA A 23 7.44 7.31 -6.73
C ALA A 23 6.17 8.06 -6.32
N LYS A 24 5.03 7.74 -6.97
CA LYS A 24 3.72 8.32 -6.63
C LYS A 24 3.26 7.87 -5.25
N LEU A 25 3.43 6.58 -4.93
CA LEU A 25 2.93 5.97 -3.70
C LEU A 25 3.59 6.52 -2.43
N ARG A 26 4.89 6.84 -2.46
CA ARG A 26 5.54 7.54 -1.34
C ARG A 26 4.92 8.90 -1.05
N GLY A 27 4.54 9.63 -2.10
CA GLY A 27 3.84 10.91 -1.96
C GLY A 27 2.45 10.74 -1.34
N GLU A 28 1.71 9.72 -1.77
CA GLU A 28 0.39 9.41 -1.23
C GLU A 28 0.46 8.97 0.24
N LEU A 29 1.37 8.06 0.60
CA LEU A 29 1.56 7.63 1.99
C LEU A 29 1.85 8.81 2.93
N ARG A 30 2.68 9.76 2.49
CA ARG A 30 2.95 10.98 3.26
C ARG A 30 1.69 11.82 3.47
N ARG A 31 0.84 11.94 2.44
CA ARG A 31 -0.43 12.69 2.50
C ARG A 31 -1.41 12.03 3.45
N ILE A 32 -1.61 10.72 3.30
CA ILE A 32 -2.59 9.97 4.09
C ILE A 32 -2.09 9.65 5.50
N ARG A 33 -0.83 9.90 5.83
CA ARG A 33 -0.22 9.58 7.13
C ARG A 33 -1.07 9.99 8.32
N SER A 34 -1.53 11.24 8.34
CA SER A 34 -2.31 11.77 9.46
C SER A 34 -3.66 11.05 9.58
N GLU A 35 -4.33 10.83 8.46
CA GLU A 35 -5.65 10.23 8.40
C GLU A 35 -5.59 8.71 8.65
N PHE A 36 -4.55 8.05 8.16
CA PHE A 36 -4.26 6.64 8.44
C PHE A 36 -4.12 6.41 9.94
N VAL A 37 -3.38 7.27 10.64
CA VAL A 37 -3.16 7.17 12.09
C VAL A 37 -4.46 7.32 12.88
N GLU A 38 -5.38 8.15 12.39
CA GLU A 38 -6.67 8.40 13.05
C GLU A 38 -7.69 7.28 12.77
N ARG A 39 -7.69 6.72 11.55
CA ARG A 39 -8.69 5.76 11.08
C ARG A 39 -8.28 4.30 11.29
N VAL A 40 -6.98 4.00 11.33
CA VAL A 40 -6.51 2.61 11.38
C VAL A 40 -6.79 1.96 12.73
N SER A 41 -7.34 0.76 12.69
CA SER A 41 -7.61 -0.02 13.88
C SER A 41 -6.39 -0.84 14.29
N GLY A 42 -6.14 -0.97 15.60
CA GLY A 42 -5.06 -1.80 16.15
C GLY A 42 -4.88 -3.20 15.53
N PRO A 43 -5.94 -4.01 15.30
CA PRO A 43 -5.80 -5.29 14.61
C PRO A 43 -5.31 -5.15 13.16
N VAL A 44 -5.74 -4.10 12.45
CA VAL A 44 -5.26 -3.80 11.08
C VAL A 44 -3.78 -3.46 11.12
N ILE A 45 -3.32 -2.65 12.08
CA ILE A 45 -1.89 -2.31 12.23
C ILE A 45 -1.05 -3.57 12.40
N LYS A 46 -1.39 -4.43 13.37
CA LYS A 46 -0.66 -5.70 13.58
C LYS A 46 -0.62 -6.54 12.32
N GLY A 47 -1.76 -6.59 11.63
CA GLY A 47 -1.88 -7.26 10.35
C GLY A 47 -0.95 -6.74 9.26
N LEU A 48 -0.89 -5.42 9.11
CA LEU A 48 0.02 -4.77 8.16
C LEU A 48 1.47 -5.05 8.51
N VAL A 49 1.84 -5.02 9.80
CA VAL A 49 3.20 -5.39 10.22
C VAL A 49 3.52 -6.83 9.83
N ASP A 50 2.63 -7.79 10.08
CA ASP A 50 2.81 -9.20 9.72
C ASP A 50 2.98 -9.39 8.21
N ASP A 51 2.14 -8.74 7.40
CA ASP A 51 2.21 -8.86 5.94
C ASP A 51 3.50 -8.23 5.40
N LEU A 52 3.90 -7.08 5.92
CA LEU A 52 5.15 -6.41 5.55
C LEU A 52 6.38 -7.22 5.97
N TRP A 53 6.32 -7.89 7.12
CA TRP A 53 7.36 -8.82 7.56
C TRP A 53 7.45 -10.06 6.65
N GLN A 54 6.32 -10.66 6.27
CA GLN A 54 6.30 -11.76 5.30
C GLN A 54 6.87 -11.36 3.93
N GLN A 55 6.63 -10.10 3.52
CA GLN A 55 7.20 -9.52 2.31
C GLN A 55 8.69 -9.12 2.45
N LYS A 56 9.32 -9.41 3.60
CA LYS A 56 10.71 -9.06 3.93
C LYS A 56 11.00 -7.55 3.88
N VAL A 57 9.98 -6.72 4.12
CA VAL A 57 10.14 -5.27 4.24
C VAL A 57 10.74 -4.93 5.61
N PHE A 58 10.26 -5.63 6.64
CA PHE A 58 10.77 -5.53 8.01
C PHE A 58 11.60 -6.76 8.38
N SER A 59 12.65 -6.53 9.16
CA SER A 59 13.34 -7.56 9.92
C SER A 59 12.52 -7.96 11.15
N THR A 60 12.81 -9.12 11.75
CA THR A 60 12.11 -9.59 12.97
C THR A 60 12.22 -8.58 14.12
N GLU A 61 13.39 -7.97 14.29
CA GLU A 61 13.64 -6.94 15.31
C GLU A 61 12.81 -5.66 15.06
N GLU A 62 12.65 -5.25 13.81
CA GLU A 62 11.85 -4.08 13.43
C GLU A 62 10.36 -4.31 13.67
N LYS A 63 9.88 -5.54 13.44
CA LYS A 63 8.50 -5.94 13.72
C LYS A 63 8.20 -5.84 15.22
N ASP A 64 9.04 -6.42 16.06
CA ASP A 64 8.86 -6.37 17.51
C ASP A 64 8.99 -4.93 18.03
N TYR A 65 9.89 -4.12 17.45
CA TYR A 65 9.97 -2.70 17.78
C TYR A 65 8.68 -1.92 17.50
N VAL A 66 7.97 -2.21 16.39
CA VAL A 66 6.69 -1.53 16.10
C VAL A 66 5.56 -2.02 17.00
N ILE A 67 5.54 -3.32 17.32
CA ILE A 67 4.42 -3.95 18.05
C ILE A 67 4.56 -3.82 19.57
N GLU A 68 5.77 -3.98 20.13
CA GLU A 68 6.03 -4.00 21.57
C GLU A 68 6.42 -2.64 22.15
N ASP A 69 7.13 -1.79 21.40
CA ASP A 69 7.68 -0.53 21.94
C ASP A 69 6.62 0.58 22.08
N GLN A 70 5.47 0.47 21.39
CA GLN A 70 4.50 1.55 21.26
C GLN A 70 3.24 1.32 22.11
N LYS A 71 2.97 2.25 23.04
CA LYS A 71 1.83 2.21 23.98
C LYS A 71 0.46 2.50 23.37
N SER A 72 0.41 3.19 22.22
CA SER A 72 -0.84 3.61 21.58
C SER A 72 -0.92 3.15 20.13
N LYS A 73 -2.13 2.81 19.67
CA LYS A 73 -2.42 2.48 18.26
C LYS A 73 -1.99 3.60 17.32
N ALA A 74 -2.17 4.85 17.73
CA ALA A 74 -1.78 6.00 16.91
C ALA A 74 -0.25 6.06 16.71
N ASP A 75 0.52 5.79 17.76
CA ASP A 75 1.98 5.80 17.66
C ASP A 75 2.49 4.59 16.88
N GLN A 76 1.86 3.42 17.03
CA GLN A 76 2.14 2.24 16.18
C GLN A 76 1.91 2.56 14.70
N ALA A 77 0.78 3.20 14.36
CA ALA A 77 0.45 3.58 12.99
C ALA A 77 1.46 4.58 12.40
N ARG A 78 1.86 5.60 13.18
CA ARG A 78 2.87 6.58 12.79
C ARG A 78 4.22 5.91 12.51
N ARG A 79 4.65 5.04 13.42
CA ARG A 79 5.92 4.30 13.27
C ARG A 79 5.89 3.41 12.04
N LEU A 80 4.83 2.64 11.85
CA LEU A 80 4.66 1.75 10.70
C LEU A 80 4.85 2.51 9.38
N ILE A 81 4.10 3.59 9.18
CA ILE A 81 4.13 4.33 7.91
C ILE A 81 5.43 5.10 7.72
N ASP A 82 6.02 5.67 8.78
CA ASP A 82 7.32 6.33 8.71
C ASP A 82 8.44 5.33 8.34
N MET A 83 8.41 4.11 8.89
CA MET A 83 9.37 3.05 8.53
C MET A 83 9.21 2.60 7.07
N VAL A 84 7.97 2.39 6.63
CA VAL A 84 7.68 2.04 5.23
C VAL A 84 8.19 3.13 4.27
N MET A 85 7.95 4.40 4.59
CA MET A 85 8.45 5.53 3.79
C MET A 85 9.98 5.55 3.74
N GLY A 86 10.66 5.23 4.85
CA GLY A 86 12.13 5.17 4.94
C GLY A 86 12.75 4.01 4.15
N LYS A 87 12.05 2.87 4.04
CA LYS A 87 12.51 1.68 3.30
C LYS A 87 12.43 1.84 1.78
N GLY A 88 11.56 2.74 1.29
CA GLY A 88 11.47 3.11 -0.11
C GLY A 88 10.21 2.61 -0.83
N GLU A 89 10.25 2.63 -2.15
CA GLU A 89 9.07 2.45 -3.04
C GLU A 89 8.45 1.07 -2.90
N ARG A 90 9.31 0.04 -2.84
CA ARG A 90 8.87 -1.35 -2.73
C ARG A 90 8.10 -1.60 -1.44
N ALA A 91 8.56 -1.00 -0.34
CA ALA A 91 7.87 -1.04 0.93
C ALA A 91 6.53 -0.29 0.87
N SER A 92 6.53 0.90 0.24
CA SER A 92 5.34 1.72 0.09
C SER A 92 4.25 1.00 -0.71
N GLN A 93 4.64 0.32 -1.79
CA GLN A 93 3.76 -0.52 -2.59
C GLN A 93 3.22 -1.71 -1.78
N ALA A 94 4.10 -2.40 -1.05
CA ALA A 94 3.73 -3.52 -0.19
C ALA A 94 2.69 -3.11 0.87
N MET A 95 2.86 -1.93 1.49
CA MET A 95 1.92 -1.41 2.49
C MET A 95 0.53 -1.18 1.89
N ILE A 96 0.46 -0.55 0.72
CA ILE A 96 -0.83 -0.27 0.06
C ILE A 96 -1.51 -1.56 -0.39
N ASP A 97 -0.75 -2.53 -0.91
CA ASP A 97 -1.29 -3.84 -1.28
C ASP A 97 -1.87 -4.59 -0.07
N SER A 98 -1.11 -4.63 1.04
CA SER A 98 -1.58 -5.22 2.30
C SER A 98 -2.80 -4.50 2.87
N MET A 99 -2.83 -3.16 2.82
CA MET A 99 -4.00 -2.38 3.24
C MET A 99 -5.22 -2.73 2.38
N LYS A 100 -5.08 -2.76 1.05
CA LYS A 100 -6.19 -3.11 0.16
C LYS A 100 -6.70 -4.52 0.42
N LYS A 101 -5.80 -5.47 0.66
CA LYS A 101 -6.15 -6.87 0.92
C LYS A 101 -6.89 -7.06 2.25
N ARG A 102 -6.53 -6.28 3.29
CA ARG A 102 -7.14 -6.41 4.61
C ARG A 102 -8.36 -5.51 4.81
N ASP A 103 -8.33 -4.30 4.26
CA ASP A 103 -9.32 -3.26 4.47
C ASP A 103 -9.39 -2.31 3.26
N GLU A 104 -10.14 -2.72 2.24
CA GLU A 104 -10.40 -1.90 1.06
C GLU A 104 -11.16 -0.61 1.40
N HIS A 105 -12.02 -0.63 2.43
CA HIS A 105 -12.74 0.55 2.89
C HIS A 105 -11.81 1.59 3.47
N LEU A 106 -10.78 1.18 4.23
CA LEU A 106 -9.74 2.08 4.70
C LEU A 106 -8.98 2.71 3.52
N CYS A 107 -8.62 1.94 2.49
CA CYS A 107 -7.98 2.46 1.28
C CYS A 107 -8.87 3.45 0.51
N SER A 108 -10.19 3.19 0.43
CA SER A 108 -11.17 4.11 -0.15
C SER A 108 -11.24 5.41 0.64
N THR A 109 -11.36 5.30 1.97
CA THR A 109 -11.49 6.44 2.88
C THR A 109 -10.26 7.35 2.81
N LEU A 110 -9.08 6.76 2.72
CA LEU A 110 -7.81 7.47 2.61
C LEU A 110 -7.53 8.00 1.19
N GLY A 111 -8.43 7.78 0.22
CA GLY A 111 -8.26 8.26 -1.16
C GLY A 111 -7.17 7.53 -1.96
N LEU A 112 -6.65 6.41 -1.46
CA LEU A 112 -5.63 5.61 -2.15
C LEU A 112 -6.17 4.96 -3.43
N MET A 113 -7.47 4.64 -3.46
CA MET A 113 -8.11 4.00 -4.62
C MET A 113 -8.28 4.96 -5.81
N SER A 114 -8.50 6.25 -5.55
CA SER A 114 -8.62 7.26 -6.62
C SER A 114 -7.29 7.48 -7.36
N SER A 115 -6.16 7.29 -6.67
CA SER A 115 -4.82 7.41 -7.28
C SER A 115 -4.41 6.16 -8.08
N LEU A 116 -5.03 5.00 -7.80
CA LEU A 116 -4.86 3.72 -8.52
C LEU A 116 -5.88 3.52 -9.65
N ALA A 117 -6.88 4.42 -9.77
CA ALA A 117 -7.94 4.40 -10.77
C ALA A 117 -7.45 4.77 -12.19
N GLY A 118 -6.37 4.12 -12.64
CA GLY A 118 -6.06 3.89 -14.04
C GLY A 118 -6.53 2.51 -14.54
N VAL A 119 -7.36 1.78 -13.78
CA VAL A 119 -7.93 0.51 -14.20
C VAL A 119 -9.42 0.42 -13.86
N GLY A 120 -10.24 0.77 -14.86
CA GLY A 120 -11.51 0.11 -15.17
C GLY A 120 -12.63 0.20 -14.14
N GLU A 121 -13.19 1.39 -13.93
CA GLU A 121 -14.59 1.50 -13.54
C GLU A 121 -15.42 1.56 -14.83
N LEU A 122 -16.08 0.46 -15.16
CA LEU A 122 -17.17 0.44 -16.13
C LEU A 122 -18.27 -0.44 -15.52
N LEU A 123 -19.06 0.19 -14.66
CA LEU A 123 -20.47 -0.15 -14.47
C LEU A 123 -21.29 1.00 -15.07
N PRO A 124 -22.51 0.78 -15.57
CA PRO A 124 -23.55 -0.03 -14.93
C PRO A 124 -23.82 -1.40 -15.56
#